data_AF-A0A842XMP3-F1
#
_entry.id   AF-A0A842XMP3-F1
#
_cell.length_a   1.000
_cell.length_b   1.000
_cell.length_c   1.000
_cell.angle_alpha   90.00
_cell.angle_beta   90.00
_cell.angle_gamma   90.00
#
_symmetry.space_group_name_H-M   'P 1'
#
loop_
_entity.id
_entity.type
_entity.pdbx_description
1 polymer ?
#
loop_
_entity_poly.entity_id
_entity_poly.type
_entity_poly.pdbx_seq_one_letter_code
_entity_poly.pdbx_strand_id
1 'polypeptide(L)'
;MSTAVPESEYSTEELVEAFPCNLPDGVKQNVLNLGVSKRYLINPITFTSKKETIISEKELVNLCSETCEDTLEKADLSVKDVGYFIAAYDANPFLCP
;
A
#
# COMPACT_ATOMS: atom_id res chain seq x y z
N MET A 1 -17.40 -6.81 -6.82
CA MET A 1 -16.16 -6.75 -6.03
C MET A 1 -15.31 -5.64 -6.61
N SER A 2 -14.87 -4.69 -5.79
CA SER A 2 -13.91 -3.64 -6.17
C SER A 2 -12.59 -3.84 -5.45
N THR A 3 -11.51 -3.34 -6.03
CA THR A 3 -10.15 -3.36 -5.47
C THR A 3 -9.49 -2.04 -5.79
N ALA A 4 -8.73 -1.47 -4.85
CA ALA A 4 -7.89 -0.32 -5.10
C ALA A 4 -6.48 -0.55 -4.54
N VAL A 5 -5.54 0.19 -5.10
CA VAL A 5 -4.14 0.27 -4.65
C VAL A 5 -3.79 1.75 -4.47
N PRO A 6 -2.80 2.09 -3.66
CA PRO A 6 -2.33 3.47 -3.53
C PRO A 6 -1.91 4.07 -4.88
N GLU A 7 -1.95 5.38 -5.01
CA GLU A 7 -1.60 6.06 -6.28
C GLU A 7 -0.08 6.05 -6.57
N SER A 8 0.76 5.99 -5.53
CA SER A 8 2.21 6.11 -5.70
C SER A 8 2.82 4.80 -6.17
N GLU A 9 2.95 4.66 -7.49
CA GLU A 9 3.53 3.51 -8.18
C GLU A 9 5.06 3.62 -8.29
N TYR A 10 5.76 2.50 -8.04
CA TYR A 10 7.21 2.40 -8.20
C TYR A 10 7.61 1.04 -8.80
N SER A 11 8.59 1.05 -9.70
CA SER A 11 9.27 -0.16 -10.15
C SER A 11 10.14 -0.75 -9.04
N THR A 12 10.44 -2.05 -9.16
CA THR A 12 11.37 -2.71 -8.24
C THR A 12 12.77 -2.09 -8.27
N GLU A 13 13.23 -1.66 -9.44
CA GLU A 13 14.51 -0.98 -9.63
C GLU A 13 14.55 0.37 -8.91
N GLU A 14 13.52 1.21 -9.06
CA GLU A 14 13.40 2.49 -8.36
C GLU A 14 13.41 2.31 -6.83
N LEU A 15 12.73 1.27 -6.32
CA LEU A 15 12.71 0.97 -4.89
C LEU A 15 14.06 0.47 -4.36
N VAL A 16 14.80 -0.29 -5.17
CA VAL A 16 16.16 -0.76 -4.82
C VAL A 16 17.13 0.40 -4.77
N GLU A 17 17.04 1.33 -5.73
CA GLU A 17 17.88 2.54 -5.78
C GLU A 17 17.57 3.52 -4.65
N ALA A 18 16.29 3.69 -4.33
CA ALA A 18 15.86 4.60 -3.28
C ALA A 18 15.96 4.02 -1.87
N PHE A 19 16.41 2.76 -1.73
CA PHE A 19 16.53 2.11 -0.44
C PHE A 19 17.55 2.87 0.44
N PRO A 20 17.23 3.19 1.72
CA PRO A 20 18.08 4.06 2.55
C PRO A 20 19.51 3.57 2.79
N CYS A 21 19.75 2.28 2.56
CA CYS A 21 21.05 1.64 2.76
C CYS A 21 21.52 0.97 1.47
N ASN A 22 22.84 0.90 1.29
CA ASN A 22 23.40 0.12 0.18
C ASN A 22 23.10 -1.37 0.39
N LEU A 23 22.27 -1.92 -0.49
CA LEU A 23 21.97 -3.34 -0.51
C LEU A 23 23.14 -4.12 -1.14
N PRO A 24 23.59 -5.23 -0.53
CA PRO A 24 24.54 -6.14 -1.18
C PRO A 24 23.96 -6.71 -2.48
N ASP A 25 24.81 -7.00 -3.47
CA ASP A 25 24.36 -7.45 -4.79
C ASP A 25 23.52 -8.74 -4.74
N GLY A 26 23.87 -9.67 -3.85
CA GLY A 26 23.06 -10.87 -3.62
C GLY A 26 21.65 -10.57 -3.11
N VAL A 27 21.49 -9.52 -2.28
CA VAL A 27 20.19 -9.07 -1.78
C VAL A 27 19.39 -8.39 -2.89
N LYS A 28 20.04 -7.55 -3.72
CA LYS A 28 19.39 -6.94 -4.90
C LYS A 28 18.88 -8.02 -5.85
N GLN A 29 19.69 -9.04 -6.13
CA GLN A 29 19.28 -10.15 -6.98
C GLN A 29 18.11 -10.92 -6.37
N ASN A 30 18.08 -11.12 -5.05
CA ASN A 30 16.95 -11.75 -4.37
C ASN A 30 15.65 -10.93 -4.56
N VAL A 31 15.74 -9.59 -4.43
CA VAL A 31 14.59 -8.71 -4.64
C VAL A 31 14.05 -8.83 -6.08
N LEU A 32 14.94 -8.86 -7.09
CA LEU A 32 14.55 -9.05 -8.49
C LEU A 32 13.94 -10.44 -8.73
N ASN A 33 14.46 -11.48 -8.06
CA ASN A 33 13.97 -12.85 -8.17
C ASN A 33 12.57 -13.05 -7.56
N LEU A 34 12.02 -12.08 -6.80
CA LEU A 34 10.64 -12.12 -6.34
C LEU A 34 9.62 -12.04 -7.48
N GLY A 35 10.03 -11.61 -8.68
CA GLY A 35 9.15 -11.51 -9.85
C GLY A 35 8.10 -10.40 -9.76
N VAL A 36 8.25 -9.49 -8.78
CA VAL A 36 7.39 -8.31 -8.63
C VAL A 36 7.98 -7.19 -9.47
N SER A 37 7.24 -6.70 -10.46
CA SER A 37 7.69 -5.60 -11.33
C SER A 37 7.45 -4.24 -10.70
N LYS A 38 6.34 -4.08 -9.95
CA LYS A 38 5.89 -2.80 -9.41
C LYS A 38 5.23 -2.97 -8.04
N ARG A 39 5.31 -1.92 -7.21
CA ARG A 39 4.60 -1.82 -5.93
C ARG A 39 3.96 -0.43 -5.80
N TYR A 40 2.94 -0.33 -4.96
CA TYR A 40 2.15 0.89 -4.76
C TYR A 40 2.16 1.25 -3.29
N LEU A 41 2.85 2.32 -2.92
CA LEU A 41 3.02 2.71 -1.51
C LEU A 41 1.98 3.78 -1.11
N ILE A 42 1.46 3.70 0.12
CA ILE A 42 0.62 4.78 0.69
C ILE A 42 1.42 6.07 0.87
N ASN A 43 2.66 5.97 1.37
CA ASN A 43 3.54 7.11 1.56
C ASN A 43 4.58 7.19 0.43
N PRO A 44 4.73 8.36 -0.23
CA PRO A 44 5.78 8.54 -1.21
C PRO A 44 7.18 8.34 -0.62
N ILE A 45 8.10 7.78 -1.42
CA ILE A 45 9.50 7.55 -0.99
C ILE A 45 10.22 8.85 -0.59
N THR A 46 9.73 10.00 -1.06
CA THR A 46 10.25 11.33 -0.71
C THR A 46 9.95 11.76 0.74
N PHE A 47 9.16 11.00 1.50
CA PHE A 47 8.96 11.17 2.95
C PHE A 47 10.25 10.81 3.71
N THR A 48 11.26 11.67 3.57
CA THR A 48 12.60 11.57 4.18
C THR A 48 12.60 12.10 5.62
N SER A 49 11.60 11.72 6.41
CA SER A 49 11.68 11.87 7.86
C SER A 49 12.77 10.93 8.37
N LYS A 50 13.92 11.46 8.81
CA LYS A 50 14.97 10.71 9.51
C LYS A 50 14.51 10.11 10.86
N LYS A 51 13.23 10.20 11.17
CA LYS A 51 12.62 9.65 12.38
C LYS A 51 11.57 8.64 11.96
N GLU A 52 11.63 7.47 12.60
CA GLU A 52 10.51 6.52 12.63
C GLU A 52 9.30 7.28 13.16
N THR A 53 8.37 7.58 12.27
CA THR A 53 7.09 8.19 12.60
C THR A 53 6.01 7.16 12.41
N ILE A 54 5.04 7.13 13.31
CA ILE A 54 3.81 6.37 13.12
C ILE A 54 3.23 6.80 11.77
N ILE A 55 3.07 5.86 10.86
CA ILE A 55 2.45 6.09 9.55
C ILE A 55 1.03 6.60 9.80
N SER A 56 0.67 7.72 9.17
CA SER A 56 -0.72 8.17 9.16
C SER A 56 -1.55 7.19 8.35
N GLU A 57 -2.52 6.54 9.00
CA GLU A 57 -3.42 5.58 8.35
C GLU A 57 -4.52 6.27 7.53
N LYS A 58 -4.59 7.61 7.56
CA LYS A 58 -5.67 8.38 6.91
C LYS A 58 -5.84 8.03 5.43
N GLU A 59 -4.76 8.04 4.66
CA GLU A 59 -4.83 7.76 3.22
C GLU A 59 -5.19 6.30 2.93
N LEU A 60 -4.76 5.38 3.79
CA LEU A 60 -5.17 3.97 3.69
C LEU A 60 -6.67 3.81 3.99
N VAL A 61 -7.18 4.47 5.03
CA VAL A 61 -8.61 4.45 5.38
C VAL A 61 -9.45 5.05 4.25
N ASN A 62 -9.00 6.16 3.65
CA ASN A 62 -9.67 6.76 2.49
C ASN A 62 -9.76 5.76 1.33
N LEU A 63 -8.63 5.13 0.97
CA LEU A 63 -8.57 4.13 -0.11
C LEU A 63 -9.53 2.95 0.15
N CYS A 64 -9.58 2.45 1.39
CA CYS A 64 -10.52 1.40 1.77
C CYS A 64 -11.98 1.88 1.68
N SER A 65 -12.28 3.09 2.14
CA SER A 65 -13.63 3.67 2.11
C SER A 65 -14.13 3.82 0.68
N GLU A 66 -13.33 4.42 -0.21
CA GLU A 66 -13.65 4.59 -1.63
C GLU A 66 -13.90 3.24 -2.32
N THR A 67 -13.06 2.24 -2.04
CA THR A 67 -13.26 0.89 -2.60
C THR A 67 -14.55 0.22 -2.10
N CYS A 68 -14.92 0.45 -0.84
CA CYS A 68 -16.18 -0.03 -0.28
C CYS A 68 -17.38 0.67 -0.93
N GLU A 69 -17.31 2.00 -1.10
CA GLU A 69 -18.34 2.79 -1.78
C GLU A 69 -18.54 2.33 -3.23
N ASP A 70 -17.45 2.16 -4.00
CA ASP A 70 -17.48 1.59 -5.35
C ASP A 70 -18.12 0.20 -5.39
N THR A 71 -17.87 -0.62 -4.36
CA THR A 71 -18.45 -1.97 -4.27
C THR A 71 -19.95 -1.91 -4.04
N LEU A 72 -20.40 -1.01 -3.16
CA LEU A 72 -21.81 -0.82 -2.85
C LEU A 72 -22.56 -0.25 -4.07
N GLU A 73 -21.99 0.74 -4.75
CA GLU A 73 -22.57 1.32 -5.96
C GLU A 73 -22.75 0.26 -7.06
N LYS A 74 -21.73 -0.56 -7.32
CA LYS A 74 -21.82 -1.67 -8.30
C LYS A 74 -22.85 -2.74 -7.91
N ALA A 75 -23.20 -2.82 -6.63
CA ALA A 75 -24.21 -3.74 -6.13
C ALA A 75 -25.61 -3.11 -6.06
N ASP A 76 -25.77 -1.82 -6.41
CA ASP A 76 -27.00 -1.04 -6.22
C ASP A 76 -27.47 -1.05 -4.75
N LEU A 77 -26.52 -0.96 -3.82
CA LEU A 77 -26.75 -0.94 -2.38
C LEU A 77 -26.30 0.39 -1.78
N SER A 78 -26.92 0.76 -0.67
CA SER A 78 -26.43 1.83 0.20
C SER A 78 -25.77 1.25 1.45
N VAL A 79 -25.01 2.08 2.16
CA VAL A 79 -24.42 1.70 3.47
C VAL A 79 -25.49 1.25 4.46
N LYS A 80 -26.73 1.76 4.37
CA LYS A 80 -27.83 1.39 5.27
C LYS A 80 -28.32 -0.04 5.06
N ASP A 81 -28.03 -0.63 3.91
CA ASP A 81 -28.41 -2.00 3.56
C ASP A 81 -27.38 -3.02 4.09
N VAL A 82 -26.26 -2.56 4.65
CA VAL A 82 -25.19 -3.39 5.21
C VAL A 82 -25.50 -3.76 6.66
N GLY A 83 -25.85 -5.02 6.90
CA GLY A 83 -26.10 -5.54 8.26
C GLY A 83 -24.82 -5.87 9.05
N TYR A 84 -23.72 -6.16 8.37
CA TYR A 84 -22.45 -6.55 8.99
C TYR A 84 -21.28 -5.99 8.20
N PHE A 85 -20.28 -5.46 8.91
CA PHE A 85 -19.02 -5.01 8.34
C PHE A 85 -17.88 -5.80 8.98
N ILE A 86 -17.11 -6.51 8.15
CA ILE A 86 -15.96 -7.30 8.58
C ILE A 86 -14.72 -6.67 7.95
N ALA A 87 -13.79 -6.23 8.80
CA ALA A 87 -12.54 -5.63 8.39
C ALA A 87 -11.36 -6.44 8.95
N ALA A 88 -10.30 -6.55 8.16
CA ALA A 88 -9.02 -7.11 8.58
C ALA A 88 -7.91 -6.21 8.06
N TYR A 89 -6.92 -5.98 8.90
CA TYR A 89 -5.78 -5.13 8.58
C TYR A 89 -4.56 -5.61 9.36
N ASP A 90 -3.41 -5.62 8.69
CA ASP A 90 -2.11 -5.90 9.29
C ASP A 90 -1.15 -4.79 8.86
N ALA A 91 -0.71 -3.98 9.83
CA ALA A 91 0.24 -2.91 9.62
C ALA A 91 1.59 -3.35 10.16
N ASN A 92 2.58 -3.52 9.29
CA ASN A 92 3.96 -3.58 9.74
C ASN A 92 4.57 -2.17 9.67
N PRO A 93 4.92 -1.53 10.80
CA PRO A 93 5.53 -0.20 10.80
C PRO A 93 6.88 -0.16 10.07
N PHE A 94 7.49 -1.31 9.76
CA PHE A 94 8.74 -1.42 9.00
C PHE A 94 8.53 -1.73 7.51
N LEU A 95 7.39 -2.28 7.11
CA LEU A 95 7.12 -2.78 5.76
C LEU A 95 5.62 -2.73 5.47
N CYS A 96 5.08 -1.52 5.27
CA CYS A 96 3.80 -1.39 4.61
C CYS A 96 4.05 -1.56 3.10
N PRO A 97 3.44 -2.55 2.42
CA PRO A 97 3.43 -2.55 0.97
C PRO A 97 2.76 -1.30 0.41
#